data_AF-A0A0G0DNR5-F1
#
_entry.id   AF-A0A0G0DNR5-F1
#
_cell.length_a   1.000
_cell.length_b   1.000
_cell.length_c   1.000
_cell.angle_alpha   90.00
_cell.angle_beta   90.00
_cell.angle_gamma   90.00
#
_symmetry.space_group_name_H-M   'P 1'
#
loop_
_entity.id
_entity.type
_entity.pdbx_description
1 polymer ?
#
loop_
_entity_poly.entity_id
_entity_poly.type
_entity_poly.pdbx_seq_one_letter_code
_entity_poly.pdbx_strand_id
1 'polypeptide(L)'
;MAGLLDKATIKIIFKMQDSFLAIVNLNWEDEFEVRYFRITLRSNGSLWFQPPATGISFHKSFIVDDKNKWHELESKVLSQFLAELKEQIDGGRFSDEWLIKIKHNNTEEIITDEELNEIDKAIS
;
A
#
# COMPACT_ATOMS: atom_id res chain seq x y z
N MET A 1 18.60 17.10 -2.87
CA MET A 1 19.13 15.90 -3.54
C MET A 1 18.05 14.84 -3.49
N ALA A 2 17.70 14.22 -4.62
CA ALA A 2 16.77 13.08 -4.62
C ALA A 2 17.41 11.88 -3.91
N GLY A 3 16.68 11.26 -3.00
CA GLY A 3 17.12 10.08 -2.26
C GLY A 3 17.05 8.83 -3.12
N LEU A 4 17.66 7.73 -2.64
CA LEU A 4 17.64 6.45 -3.35
C LEU A 4 16.21 6.00 -3.68
N LEU A 5 15.27 6.10 -2.72
CA LEU A 5 13.87 5.67 -2.92
C LEU A 5 13.14 6.44 -4.03
N ASP A 6 13.50 7.69 -4.30
CA ASP A 6 12.86 8.50 -5.33
C ASP A 6 13.12 7.93 -6.74
N LYS A 7 14.29 7.32 -6.92
CA LYS A 7 14.74 6.69 -8.17
C LYS A 7 14.06 5.35 -8.44
N ALA A 8 13.34 4.80 -7.47
CA ALA A 8 12.65 3.53 -7.66
C ALA A 8 11.55 3.68 -8.72
N THR A 9 11.64 2.88 -9.78
CA THR A 9 10.55 2.63 -10.71
C THR A 9 9.65 1.55 -10.14
N ILE A 10 8.35 1.80 -10.16
CA ILE A 10 7.33 0.93 -9.57
C ILE A 10 6.67 0.14 -10.69
N LYS A 11 6.67 -1.18 -10.57
CA LYS A 11 5.94 -2.09 -11.46
C LYS A 11 4.85 -2.81 -10.68
N ILE A 12 3.61 -2.64 -11.12
CA ILE A 12 2.44 -3.21 -10.46
C ILE A 12 1.91 -4.38 -11.29
N ILE A 13 1.64 -5.49 -10.62
CA ILE A 13 1.05 -6.69 -11.21
C ILE A 13 -0.25 -6.97 -10.46
N PHE A 14 -1.36 -6.58 -11.06
CA PHE A 14 -2.70 -6.79 -10.52
C PHE A 14 -3.02 -8.28 -10.38
N LYS A 15 -3.59 -8.64 -9.23
CA LYS A 15 -4.11 -9.97 -8.89
C LYS A 15 -5.61 -9.94 -8.63
N MET A 16 -6.09 -8.92 -7.91
CA MET A 16 -7.52 -8.69 -7.63
C MET A 16 -8.21 -9.94 -7.04
N GLN A 17 -7.55 -10.62 -6.10
CA GLN A 17 -8.03 -11.84 -5.46
C GLN A 17 -8.37 -11.55 -3.99
N ASP A 18 -9.66 -11.45 -3.67
CA ASP A 18 -10.15 -11.13 -2.32
C ASP A 18 -9.47 -9.87 -1.74
N SER A 19 -8.75 -10.02 -0.63
CA SER A 19 -7.96 -8.95 -0.02
C SER A 19 -6.58 -8.76 -0.65
N PHE A 20 -6.11 -9.65 -1.52
CA PHE A 20 -4.80 -9.55 -2.18
C PHE A 20 -4.91 -8.93 -3.56
N LEU A 21 -4.56 -7.65 -3.67
CA LEU A 21 -4.87 -6.85 -4.85
C LEU A 21 -3.74 -6.84 -5.88
N ALA A 22 -2.48 -6.72 -5.45
CA ALA A 22 -1.36 -6.64 -6.37
C ALA A 22 -0.04 -7.11 -5.76
N ILE A 23 0.85 -7.54 -6.65
CA ILE A 23 2.28 -7.63 -6.40
C ILE A 23 2.94 -6.36 -6.93
N VAL A 24 3.84 -5.79 -6.14
CA VAL A 24 4.65 -4.65 -6.55
C VAL A 24 6.13 -5.05 -6.56
N ASN A 25 6.82 -4.66 -7.62
CA ASN A 25 8.27 -4.72 -7.69
C ASN A 25 8.82 -3.30 -7.77
N LEU A 26 9.90 -3.04 -7.02
CA LEU A 26 10.64 -1.81 -7.05
C LEU A 26 11.98 -2.06 -7.75
N ASN A 27 12.25 -1.30 -8.81
CA ASN A 27 13.46 -1.43 -9.61
C ASN A 27 14.24 -0.10 -9.57
N TRP A 28 15.54 -0.18 -9.29
CA TRP A 28 16.48 0.94 -9.31
C TRP A 28 17.36 0.85 -10.54
N GLU A 29 16.75 1.07 -11.71
CA GLU A 29 17.41 0.98 -13.01
C GLU A 29 18.13 -0.38 -13.16
N ASP A 30 19.44 -0.35 -13.41
CA ASP A 30 20.27 -1.53 -13.62
C ASP A 30 20.96 -2.03 -12.34
N GLU A 31 20.75 -1.37 -11.20
CA GLU A 31 21.49 -1.65 -9.97
C GLU A 31 20.90 -2.84 -9.20
N PHE A 32 19.60 -2.79 -8.87
CA PHE A 32 18.91 -3.87 -8.19
C PHE A 32 17.40 -3.77 -8.29
N GLU A 33 16.73 -4.90 -8.04
CA GLU A 33 15.28 -5.01 -7.95
C GLU A 33 14.88 -5.72 -6.66
N VAL A 34 13.89 -5.16 -5.97
CA VAL A 34 13.23 -5.82 -4.85
C VAL A 34 11.83 -6.20 -5.29
N ARG A 35 11.53 -7.50 -5.26
CA ARG A 35 10.29 -8.08 -5.78
C ARG A 35 9.36 -8.51 -4.65
N TYR A 36 8.09 -8.75 -4.99
CA TYR A 36 7.10 -9.36 -4.11
C TYR A 36 6.66 -8.50 -2.91
N PHE A 37 6.67 -7.18 -3.07
CA PHE A 37 5.83 -6.35 -2.22
C PHE A 37 4.37 -6.65 -2.51
N ARG A 38 3.50 -6.42 -1.53
CA ARG A 38 2.07 -6.74 -1.62
C ARG A 38 1.25 -5.49 -1.37
N ILE A 39 0.18 -5.32 -2.15
CA ILE A 39 -0.91 -4.41 -1.81
C ILE A 39 -2.09 -5.27 -1.41
N THR A 40 -2.58 -5.05 -0.19
CA THR A 40 -3.76 -5.75 0.34
C THR A 40 -4.86 -4.77 0.74
N LEU A 41 -6.11 -5.17 0.59
CA LEU A 41 -7.27 -4.48 1.13
C LEU A 41 -7.53 -4.99 2.55
N ARG A 42 -7.50 -4.10 3.54
CA ARG A 42 -7.86 -4.47 4.91
C ARG A 42 -9.38 -4.50 5.08
N SER A 43 -9.86 -5.06 6.19
CA SER A 43 -11.29 -5.09 6.51
C SER A 43 -11.88 -3.68 6.65
N ASN A 44 -11.11 -2.75 7.22
CA ASN A 44 -11.41 -1.32 7.24
C ASN A 44 -11.13 -0.63 5.89
N GLY A 45 -10.98 -1.41 4.81
CA GLY A 45 -10.73 -1.06 3.39
C GLY A 45 -9.70 0.01 3.06
N SER A 46 -8.88 0.39 4.03
CA SER A 46 -7.59 0.98 3.75
C SER A 46 -6.71 -0.02 2.99
N LEU A 47 -5.89 0.51 2.09
CA LEU A 47 -4.86 -0.26 1.42
C LEU A 47 -3.65 -0.40 2.34
N TRP A 48 -3.02 -1.58 2.32
CA TRP A 48 -1.80 -1.83 3.05
C TRP A 48 -0.71 -2.29 2.09
N PHE A 49 0.35 -1.48 2.00
CA PHE A 49 1.58 -1.82 1.27
C PHE A 49 2.56 -2.53 2.19
N GLN A 50 3.00 -3.72 1.81
CA GLN A 50 3.81 -4.58 2.65
C GLN A 50 5.09 -4.99 1.93
N PRO A 51 6.26 -4.95 2.62
CA PRO A 51 7.49 -5.50 2.08
C PRO A 51 7.40 -7.03 1.92
N PRO A 52 8.24 -7.62 1.06
CA PRO A 52 8.40 -9.06 1.01
C PRO A 52 8.80 -9.58 2.39
N ALA A 53 8.24 -10.72 2.76
CA ALA A 53 8.53 -11.39 4.03
C ALA A 53 8.89 -12.86 3.76
N THR A 54 9.85 -13.37 4.53
CA THR A 54 10.30 -14.76 4.43
C THR A 54 9.89 -15.56 5.67
N GLY A 55 9.36 -16.77 5.46
CA GLY A 55 9.18 -17.79 6.51
C GLY A 55 7.99 -17.59 7.45
N ILE A 56 7.90 -18.50 8.43
CA ILE A 56 6.81 -18.64 9.42
C ILE A 56 6.76 -17.45 10.40
N SER A 57 7.88 -16.73 10.58
CA SER A 57 8.00 -15.62 11.53
C SER A 57 7.84 -14.21 10.91
N PHE A 58 7.37 -14.11 9.66
CA PHE A 58 7.09 -12.83 8.98
C PHE A 58 8.24 -11.81 9.02
N HIS A 59 9.50 -12.26 9.00
CA HIS A 59 10.63 -11.33 8.92
C HIS A 59 10.61 -10.60 7.58
N LYS A 60 10.59 -9.27 7.64
CA LYS A 60 10.66 -8.41 6.46
C LYS A 60 12.03 -8.57 5.81
N SER A 61 12.06 -8.89 4.53
CA SER A 61 13.28 -9.02 3.73
C SER A 61 13.76 -7.66 3.17
N PHE A 62 12.95 -6.62 3.35
CA PHE A 62 13.26 -5.24 2.97
C PHE A 62 12.77 -4.29 4.04
N ILE A 63 13.62 -3.34 4.44
CA ILE A 63 13.35 -2.36 5.49
C ILE A 63 13.84 -1.00 5.01
N VAL A 64 13.02 0.02 5.25
CA VAL A 64 13.44 1.42 5.21
C VAL A 64 13.43 1.90 6.65
N ASP A 65 14.61 2.18 7.19
CA ASP A 65 14.77 2.49 8.63
C ASP A 65 14.09 3.81 9.04
N ASP A 66 13.96 4.74 8.09
CA ASP A 66 13.26 6.01 8.27
C ASP A 66 11.77 5.86 7.96
N LYS A 67 10.94 6.01 9.01
CA LYS A 67 9.48 5.88 8.91
C LYS A 67 8.85 6.87 7.93
N ASN A 68 9.35 8.11 7.86
CA ASN A 68 8.80 9.12 6.95
C ASN A 68 9.08 8.74 5.51
N LYS A 69 10.30 8.28 5.22
CA LYS A 69 10.68 7.79 3.88
C LYS A 69 9.92 6.53 3.47
N TRP A 70 9.60 5.65 4.43
CA TRP A 70 8.70 4.52 4.16
C TRP A 70 7.31 4.99 3.75
N HIS A 71 6.72 5.94 4.48
CA HIS A 71 5.39 6.47 4.15
C HIS A 71 5.36 7.24 2.83
N GLU A 72 6.44 7.95 2.47
CA GLU A 72 6.59 8.58 1.16
C GLU A 72 6.58 7.53 0.03
N LEU A 73 7.35 6.45 0.18
CA LEU A 73 7.37 5.33 -0.78
C LEU A 73 6.00 4.64 -0.87
N GLU A 74 5.37 4.35 0.28
CA GLU A 74 4.03 3.77 0.36
C GLU A 74 3.00 4.65 -0.37
N SER A 75 3.00 5.96 -0.10
CA SER A 75 2.10 6.92 -0.75
C SER A 75 2.30 6.95 -2.27
N LYS A 76 3.56 6.96 -2.74
CA LYS A 76 3.90 6.92 -4.17
C LYS A 76 3.36 5.63 -4.82
N VAL A 77 3.60 4.47 -4.21
CA VAL A 77 3.14 3.17 -4.72
C VAL A 77 1.61 3.07 -4.74
N LEU A 78 0.93 3.46 -3.66
CA LEU A 78 -0.52 3.38 -3.57
C LEU A 78 -1.20 4.37 -4.53
N SER A 79 -0.64 5.56 -4.72
CA SER A 79 -1.15 6.53 -5.69
C SER A 79 -1.04 5.99 -7.12
N GLN A 80 0.10 5.38 -7.48
CA GLN A 80 0.28 4.75 -8.79
C GLN A 80 -0.66 3.55 -8.97
N PHE A 81 -0.83 2.71 -7.94
CA PHE A 81 -1.79 1.60 -7.96
C PHE A 81 -3.21 2.06 -8.27
N LEU A 82 -3.67 3.13 -7.62
CA LEU A 82 -5.02 3.65 -7.83
C LEU A 82 -5.20 4.25 -9.23
N ALA A 83 -4.18 4.93 -9.75
CA ALA A 83 -4.19 5.47 -11.11
C ALA A 83 -4.26 4.34 -12.14
N GLU A 84 -3.37 3.35 -12.04
CA GLU A 84 -3.37 2.19 -12.94
C GLU A 84 -4.65 1.36 -12.81
N LEU A 85 -5.18 1.16 -11.59
CA LEU A 85 -6.43 0.44 -11.38
C LEU A 85 -7.59 1.12 -12.11
N LYS A 86 -7.65 2.46 -12.03
CA LYS A 86 -8.65 3.24 -12.76
C LYS A 86 -8.51 3.04 -14.27
N GLU A 87 -7.30 3.09 -14.82
CA GLU A 87 -7.08 2.81 -16.24
C GLU A 87 -7.51 1.39 -16.65
N GLN A 88 -7.24 0.39 -15.81
CA GLN A 88 -7.69 -0.99 -16.07
C GLN A 88 -9.22 -1.14 -16.02
N ILE A 89 -9.91 -0.36 -15.18
CA ILE A 89 -11.37 -0.32 -15.10
C ILE A 89 -11.96 0.40 -16.32
N ASP A 90 -11.41 1.57 -16.67
CA ASP A 90 -11.82 2.33 -17.85
C ASP A 90 -11.60 1.52 -19.14
N GLY A 91 -10.56 0.67 -19.16
CA GLY A 91 -10.29 -0.31 -20.22
C GLY A 91 -11.10 -1.62 -20.15
N GLY A 92 -12.02 -1.75 -19.18
CA GLY A 92 -12.93 -2.89 -19.05
C GLY A 92 -12.31 -4.20 -18.53
N ARG A 93 -11.07 -4.17 -18.01
CA ARG A 93 -10.39 -5.36 -17.49
C ARG A 93 -10.86 -5.73 -16.08
N PHE A 94 -11.23 -4.73 -15.27
CA PHE A 94 -11.74 -4.91 -13.91
C PHE A 94 -13.05 -4.15 -13.70
N SER A 95 -13.84 -4.61 -12.72
CA SER A 95 -15.09 -3.95 -12.32
C SER A 95 -14.85 -2.69 -11.49
N ASP A 96 -15.72 -1.69 -11.64
CA ASP A 96 -15.77 -0.45 -10.85
C ASP A 96 -16.03 -0.69 -9.37
N GLU A 97 -16.65 -1.82 -9.02
CA GLU A 97 -16.83 -2.30 -7.64
C GLU A 97 -15.54 -2.27 -6.82
N TRP A 98 -14.38 -2.48 -7.45
CA TRP A 98 -13.09 -2.44 -6.74
C TRP A 98 -12.74 -1.04 -6.24
N LEU A 99 -13.00 0.01 -7.01
CA LEU A 99 -12.81 1.38 -6.54
C LEU A 99 -13.81 1.75 -5.44
N ILE A 100 -15.04 1.23 -5.54
CA ILE A 100 -16.07 1.42 -4.50
C ILE A 100 -15.62 0.77 -3.19
N LYS A 101 -15.17 -0.48 -3.21
CA LYS A 101 -14.66 -1.19 -2.03
C LYS A 101 -13.51 -0.45 -1.33
N ILE A 102 -12.60 0.15 -2.11
CA ILE A 102 -11.47 0.93 -1.58
C ILE A 102 -11.96 2.27 -0.99
N LYS A 103 -12.90 2.97 -1.64
CA LYS A 103 -13.38 4.29 -1.20
C LYS A 103 -14.34 4.22 -0.02
N HIS A 104 -15.30 3.29 -0.04
CA HIS A 104 -16.35 3.16 0.96
C HIS A 104 -15.75 3.02 2.37
N ASN A 105 -14.70 2.24 2.49
CA ASN A 105 -14.05 1.95 3.76
C ASN A 105 -12.99 2.98 4.18
N ASN A 106 -12.63 3.94 3.32
CA ASN A 106 -11.78 5.09 3.67
C ASN A 106 -12.60 6.28 4.19
N THR A 107 -13.93 6.17 4.28
CA THR A 107 -14.84 7.28 4.63
C THR A 107 -15.60 7.08 5.94
N GLU A 108 -15.31 6.02 6.71
CA GLU A 108 -15.91 5.80 8.04
C GLU A 108 -14.82 5.55 9.08
N GLU A 109 -14.21 6.63 9.57
CA GLU A 109 -13.82 6.81 10.97
C GLU A 109 -13.43 8.28 11.15
N ILE A 110 -14.45 9.13 11.36
CA ILE A 110 -14.22 10.39 12.06
C ILE A 110 -14.01 9.95 13.51
N ILE A 111 -12.76 9.76 13.93
CA ILE A 111 -12.42 9.53 15.33
C ILE A 111 -13.01 10.71 16.10
N THR A 112 -13.95 10.42 16.98
CA THR A 112 -14.61 11.45 17.78
C THR A 112 -13.65 11.94 18.87
N ASP A 113 -13.82 13.18 19.34
CA ASP A 113 -13.02 13.73 20.44
C ASP A 113 -13.12 12.88 21.73
N GLU A 114 -14.17 12.05 21.84
CA GLU A 114 -14.35 11.09 22.93
C GLU A 114 -13.42 9.88 22.78
N GLU A 115 -13.27 9.33 21.58
CA GLU A 115 -12.35 8.21 21.31
C GLU A 115 -10.88 8.64 21.45
N LEU A 116 -10.54 9.88 21.07
CA LEU A 116 -9.21 10.46 21.32
C LEU A 116 -8.88 10.54 22.81
N ASN A 117 -9.84 10.94 23.64
CA ASN A 117 -9.66 11.02 25.09
C ASN A 117 -9.52 9.65 25.77
N GLU A 118 -10.16 8.61 25.24
CA GLU A 118 -9.98 7.24 25.75
C GLU A 118 -8.60 6.66 25.38
N ILE A 119 -8.09 6.98 24.19
CA ILE A 119 -6.73 6.59 23.78
C ILE A 119 -5.68 7.30 24.65
N ASP A 120 -5.83 8.59 24.93
CA ASP A 120 -4.91 9.34 25.79
C ASP A 120 -4.87 8.82 27.24
N LYS A 121 -6.02 8.34 27.74
CA LYS A 121 -6.10 7.65 29.05
C LYS A 121 -5.49 6.27 29.05
N ALA A 122 -5.46 5.57 27.92
CA ALA A 122 -4.90 4.22 27.82
C ALA A 122 -3.37 4.20 27.69
N ILE A 123 -2.75 5.35 27.36
CA ILE A 123 -1.30 5.51 27.15
C ILE A 123 -0.64 6.31 28.30
N SER A 124 -1.43 6.89 29.22
CA SER A 124 -0.96 7.49 30.48
C SER A 124 -0.92 6.46 31.61
#